data_AF-A0A8I2YNT6-F1
#
_entry.id   AF-A0A8I2YNT6-F1
#
_cell.length_a   1.000
_cell.length_b   1.000
_cell.length_c   1.000
_cell.angle_alpha   90.00
_cell.angle_beta   90.00
_cell.angle_gamma   90.00
#
_symmetry.space_group_name_H-M   'P 1'
#
loop_
_entity.id
_entity.type
_entity.pdbx_description
1 polymer ?
#
loop_
_entity_poly.entity_id
_entity_poly.type
_entity_poly.pdbx_seq_one_letter_code
_entity_poly.pdbx_strand_id
1 'polypeptide(L)'
;MPTPDEASTSTTKTFRDLGLIEPLLQALDQINFKTPTESNNKPFPTLSRAVISSVSQKRGQEKLLHSLYPSYKNYGRNQKDYLLASSHPHVMDEADRLLDMDFGADIDQILKAIPKERTTYLFSATMTTKVAKLQRASLSSPVRVEVSSKYQTVSTLLQYYLFVPLIQKDAHLICLANELASNSIIVFTRTVHDAQRLSIILRTLGFPAVPLHGQLSQSQRLGALNKFKTGGRKVLVATDIASRGLDIPSVDVVINFDIPTHSKDYIHRVGRTARAGRAGKSITIVTQYDVELLQRIEKVIGKKLELFPTSKEEVMLLKERVDEAGRLAVNELKEEAKANGGKKRKRYGGEARDDKDRDDDVVEAGMPRTKRSKGHR
;
A
#
# COMPACT_ATOMS: atom_id res chain seq x y z
N MET A 1 -41.55 41.41 -12.20
CA MET A 1 -40.92 40.75 -11.05
C MET A 1 -41.60 39.39 -10.88
N PRO A 2 -41.03 38.28 -11.37
CA PRO A 2 -41.53 36.94 -11.04
C PRO A 2 -40.96 36.49 -9.69
N THR A 3 -41.74 35.69 -8.97
CA THR A 3 -41.54 35.19 -7.60
C THR A 3 -40.43 34.14 -7.48
N PRO A 4 -39.80 33.98 -6.30
CA PRO A 4 -38.67 33.08 -6.09
C PRO A 4 -39.16 31.68 -5.67
N ASP A 5 -39.41 30.79 -6.63
CA ASP A 5 -39.60 29.36 -6.32
C ASP A 5 -39.21 28.44 -7.50
N GLU A 6 -38.19 28.82 -8.27
CA GLU A 6 -37.51 27.92 -9.20
C GLU A 6 -36.11 27.55 -8.66
N ALA A 7 -36.09 26.85 -7.52
CA ALA A 7 -34.91 26.13 -7.08
C ALA A 7 -34.82 24.82 -7.86
N SER A 8 -33.80 24.69 -8.70
CA SER A 8 -33.48 23.50 -9.49
C SER A 8 -33.36 22.26 -8.61
N THR A 9 -34.39 21.43 -8.56
CA THR A 9 -34.32 20.06 -8.03
C THR A 9 -33.42 19.22 -8.94
N SER A 10 -32.18 19.01 -8.50
CA SER A 10 -31.27 18.01 -9.05
C SER A 10 -31.90 16.62 -8.84
N THR A 11 -32.55 16.08 -9.86
CA THR A 11 -33.07 14.71 -9.87
C THR A 11 -31.89 13.73 -9.83
N THR A 12 -31.72 13.04 -8.71
CA THR A 12 -30.76 11.95 -8.54
C THR A 12 -31.14 10.80 -9.47
N LYS A 13 -30.39 10.60 -10.55
CA LYS A 13 -30.61 9.49 -11.49
C LYS A 13 -30.42 8.15 -10.78
N THR A 14 -31.31 7.20 -11.03
CA THR A 14 -31.21 5.82 -10.53
C THR A 14 -30.37 4.96 -11.47
N PHE A 15 -29.89 3.80 -11.01
CA PHE A 15 -29.18 2.84 -11.88
C PHE A 15 -30.02 2.34 -13.06
N ARG A 16 -31.35 2.34 -12.91
CA ARG A 16 -32.29 2.02 -13.99
C ARG A 16 -32.30 3.12 -15.06
N ASP A 17 -32.20 4.39 -14.67
CA ASP A 17 -32.11 5.53 -15.58
C ASP A 17 -30.79 5.57 -16.38
N LEU A 18 -29.80 4.75 -15.97
CA LEU A 18 -28.50 4.59 -16.63
C LEU A 18 -28.46 3.40 -17.60
N GLY A 19 -29.58 2.68 -17.78
CA GLY A 19 -29.70 1.59 -18.75
C GLY A 19 -29.11 0.25 -18.31
N LEU A 20 -28.96 0.02 -17.00
CA LEU A 20 -28.53 -1.29 -16.46
C LEU A 20 -29.65 -2.33 -16.56
N ILE A 21 -29.30 -3.54 -16.96
CA ILE A 21 -30.24 -4.67 -17.07
C ILE A 21 -30.67 -5.20 -15.68
N GLU A 22 -31.88 -5.75 -15.58
CA GLU A 22 -32.48 -6.22 -14.32
C GLU A 22 -31.60 -7.14 -13.46
N PRO A 23 -30.82 -8.10 -14.01
CA PRO A 23 -29.92 -8.93 -13.20
C PRO A 23 -28.83 -8.12 -12.47
N LEU A 24 -28.36 -7.03 -13.09
CA LEU A 24 -27.38 -6.12 -12.49
C LEU A 24 -28.04 -5.22 -11.44
N LEU A 25 -29.27 -4.77 -11.67
CA LEU A 25 -30.03 -4.01 -10.67
C LEU A 25 -30.28 -4.84 -9.40
N GLN A 26 -30.63 -6.12 -9.55
CA GLN A 26 -30.80 -7.05 -8.43
C GLN A 26 -29.49 -7.30 -7.67
N ALA A 27 -28.37 -7.45 -8.38
CA ALA A 27 -27.05 -7.61 -7.75
C ALA A 27 -26.62 -6.35 -6.98
N LEU A 28 -26.93 -5.15 -7.51
CA LEU A 28 -26.64 -3.86 -6.86
C LEU A 28 -27.48 -3.66 -5.58
N ASP A 29 -28.72 -4.13 -5.57
CA ASP A 29 -29.61 -4.07 -4.40
C ASP A 29 -29.15 -5.03 -3.29
N GLN A 30 -28.70 -6.24 -3.65
CA GLN A 30 -28.14 -7.21 -2.71
C GLN A 30 -26.87 -6.71 -2.00
N ILE A 31 -26.10 -5.82 -2.63
CA ILE A 31 -24.90 -5.20 -2.03
C ILE A 31 -25.17 -3.83 -1.40
N ASN A 32 -26.44 -3.43 -1.29
CA ASN A 32 -26.93 -2.18 -0.72
C ASN A 32 -26.35 -0.92 -1.40
N PHE A 33 -26.08 -1.01 -2.70
CA PHE A 33 -25.56 0.10 -3.51
C PHE A 33 -26.72 0.74 -4.29
N LYS A 34 -27.46 1.62 -3.59
CA LYS A 34 -28.79 2.11 -4.03
C LYS A 34 -28.75 3.34 -4.93
N THR A 35 -27.68 4.13 -4.88
CA THR A 35 -27.56 5.37 -5.65
C THR A 35 -26.22 5.46 -6.39
N PRO A 36 -26.19 5.83 -7.68
CA PRO A 36 -24.95 6.06 -8.42
C PRO A 36 -24.12 7.18 -7.79
N THR A 37 -22.82 6.93 -7.54
CA THR A 37 -21.87 8.00 -7.25
C THR A 37 -21.73 8.94 -8.45
N GLU A 38 -21.29 10.19 -8.28
CA GLU A 38 -21.17 11.18 -9.39
C GLU A 38 -20.41 10.66 -10.62
N SER A 39 -19.50 9.70 -10.45
CA SER A 39 -18.81 8.96 -11.52
C SER A 39 -19.74 8.19 -12.47
N ASN A 40 -20.87 7.73 -11.94
CA ASN A 40 -21.82 6.84 -12.60
C ASN A 40 -23.00 7.61 -13.21
N ASN A 41 -23.09 8.93 -13.00
CA ASN A 41 -24.16 9.76 -13.57
C ASN A 41 -24.03 10.02 -15.08
N LYS A 42 -22.96 9.50 -15.71
CA LYS A 42 -22.80 9.48 -17.17
C LYS A 42 -23.36 8.17 -17.71
N PRO A 43 -24.11 8.19 -18.84
CA PRO A 43 -24.63 6.97 -19.44
C PRO A 43 -23.48 6.00 -19.68
N PHE A 44 -23.62 4.74 -19.26
CA PHE A 44 -22.66 3.70 -19.60
C PHE A 44 -22.64 3.62 -21.13
N PRO A 45 -21.51 3.94 -21.80
CA PRO A 45 -21.43 3.77 -23.23
C PRO A 45 -21.62 2.28 -23.51
N THR A 46 -22.33 1.97 -24.59
CA THR A 46 -22.52 0.62 -25.13
C THR A 46 -21.22 -0.17 -24.96
N LEU A 47 -21.29 -1.35 -24.32
CA LEU A 47 -20.23 -2.23 -23.74
C LEU A 47 -19.00 -2.59 -24.63
N SER A 48 -18.84 -1.92 -25.76
CA SER A 48 -17.77 -2.08 -26.75
C SER A 48 -16.59 -1.12 -26.59
N ARG A 49 -16.62 -0.13 -25.67
CA ARG A 49 -15.61 0.93 -25.65
C ARG A 49 -15.00 1.20 -24.27
N ALA A 50 -13.68 1.28 -24.27
CA ALA A 50 -12.82 1.44 -23.11
C ALA A 50 -13.22 2.64 -22.24
N VAL A 51 -13.30 2.46 -20.91
CA VAL A 51 -13.63 3.52 -19.96
C VAL A 51 -12.40 3.88 -19.14
N ILE A 52 -12.06 5.18 -19.12
CA ILE A 52 -11.07 5.77 -18.22
C ILE A 52 -11.84 6.37 -17.05
N SER A 53 -11.54 5.99 -15.81
CA SER A 53 -12.18 6.60 -14.63
C SER A 53 -11.13 7.08 -13.64
N SER A 54 -11.11 8.39 -13.35
CA SER A 54 -10.31 8.98 -12.26
C SER A 54 -11.10 8.93 -10.95
N VAL A 55 -11.18 7.78 -10.30
CA VAL A 55 -11.96 7.64 -9.05
C VAL A 55 -11.10 7.04 -7.94
N SER A 56 -11.04 7.76 -6.82
CA SER A 56 -10.27 7.42 -5.60
C SER A 56 -10.99 6.41 -4.67
N GLN A 57 -12.18 5.92 -5.05
CA GLN A 57 -13.00 5.06 -4.19
C GLN A 57 -13.09 3.61 -4.70
N LYS A 58 -12.16 2.78 -4.23
CA LYS A 58 -12.03 1.34 -4.58
C LYS A 58 -13.26 0.46 -4.31
N ARG A 59 -14.12 0.80 -3.35
CA ARG A 59 -15.13 -0.15 -2.82
C ARG A 59 -16.32 -0.40 -3.75
N GLY A 60 -16.66 0.56 -4.62
CA GLY A 60 -17.70 0.38 -5.63
C GLY A 60 -17.23 -0.41 -6.85
N GLN A 61 -15.93 -0.36 -7.16
CA GLN A 61 -15.34 -0.91 -8.38
C GLN A 61 -15.11 -2.42 -8.28
N GLU A 62 -14.57 -2.92 -7.16
CA GLU A 62 -14.36 -4.37 -6.95
C GLU A 62 -15.68 -5.14 -6.95
N LYS A 63 -16.75 -4.58 -6.36
CA LYS A 63 -18.07 -5.25 -6.34
C LYS A 63 -18.74 -5.27 -7.71
N LEU A 64 -18.61 -4.20 -8.50
CA LEU A 64 -19.12 -4.16 -9.88
C LEU A 64 -18.38 -5.18 -10.76
N LEU A 65 -17.05 -5.26 -10.62
CA LEU A 65 -16.20 -6.18 -11.38
C LEU A 65 -16.39 -7.64 -10.97
N HIS A 66 -16.58 -7.93 -9.69
CA HIS A 66 -16.87 -9.29 -9.17
C HIS A 66 -18.30 -9.74 -9.49
N SER A 67 -19.25 -8.81 -9.62
CA SER A 67 -20.62 -9.07 -10.09
C SER A 67 -20.67 -9.34 -11.60
N LEU A 68 -19.80 -8.68 -12.37
CA LEU A 68 -19.74 -8.84 -13.83
C LEU A 68 -18.88 -10.04 -14.26
N TYR A 69 -17.86 -10.44 -13.46
CA TYR A 69 -16.88 -11.47 -13.85
C TYR A 69 -16.37 -12.30 -12.64
N PRO A 70 -16.72 -13.59 -12.52
CA PRO A 70 -16.32 -14.45 -11.39
C PRO A 70 -14.82 -14.83 -11.30
N SER A 71 -14.00 -14.50 -12.31
CA SER A 71 -12.62 -15.00 -12.44
C SER A 71 -11.57 -13.95 -12.04
N TYR A 72 -11.64 -13.42 -10.82
CA TYR A 72 -10.55 -12.62 -10.25
C TYR A 72 -9.50 -13.54 -9.60
N LYS A 73 -8.35 -13.74 -10.24
CA LYS A 73 -7.22 -14.49 -9.66
C LYS A 73 -5.92 -13.69 -9.69
N ASN A 74 -5.25 -13.66 -8.54
CA ASN A 74 -3.99 -12.96 -8.27
C ASN A 74 -2.82 -13.49 -9.12
N TYR A 75 -1.94 -12.58 -9.53
CA TYR A 75 -0.69 -12.87 -10.23
C TYR A 75 0.27 -13.71 -9.36
N GLY A 76 0.57 -14.92 -9.83
CA GLY A 76 1.70 -15.75 -9.39
C GLY A 76 2.41 -16.29 -10.62
N ARG A 77 3.74 -16.13 -10.66
CA ARG A 77 4.60 -16.66 -11.74
C ARG A 77 4.37 -18.18 -11.86
N ASN A 78 3.97 -18.61 -13.05
CA ASN A 78 3.79 -19.98 -13.56
C ASN A 78 2.33 -20.36 -13.80
N GLN A 79 1.82 -19.97 -14.98
CA GLN A 79 0.90 -20.80 -15.76
C GLN A 79 0.87 -20.24 -17.19
N LYS A 80 1.49 -20.96 -18.13
CA LYS A 80 1.53 -20.62 -19.56
C LYS A 80 0.18 -20.79 -20.27
N ASP A 81 -0.88 -21.23 -19.58
CA ASP A 81 -2.14 -21.62 -20.22
C ASP A 81 -3.39 -21.00 -19.58
N TYR A 82 -3.37 -19.71 -19.22
CA TYR A 82 -4.63 -18.97 -19.13
C TYR A 82 -4.98 -18.50 -20.53
N LEU A 83 -5.91 -19.22 -21.16
CA LEU A 83 -6.58 -18.83 -22.40
C LEU A 83 -6.94 -17.34 -22.35
N LEU A 84 -6.15 -16.52 -23.04
CA LEU A 84 -6.46 -15.12 -23.35
C LEU A 84 -7.57 -15.11 -24.40
N ALA A 85 -8.74 -15.64 -24.02
CA ALA A 85 -9.92 -15.64 -24.87
C ALA A 85 -10.33 -14.19 -25.12
N SER A 86 -10.66 -13.87 -26.38
CA SER A 86 -11.07 -12.55 -26.88
C SER A 86 -12.31 -11.95 -26.20
N SER A 87 -12.97 -12.69 -25.30
CA SER A 87 -14.24 -12.34 -24.68
C SER A 87 -14.15 -11.70 -23.29
N HIS A 88 -12.97 -11.70 -22.63
CA HIS A 88 -12.85 -11.16 -21.27
C HIS A 88 -12.31 -9.73 -21.27
N PRO A 89 -12.93 -8.80 -20.51
CA PRO A 89 -12.42 -7.45 -20.41
C PRO A 89 -11.09 -7.43 -19.66
N HIS A 90 -10.16 -6.64 -20.17
CA HIS A 90 -8.89 -6.38 -19.51
C HIS A 90 -9.03 -5.17 -18.57
N VAL A 91 -8.59 -5.30 -17.32
CA VAL A 91 -8.69 -4.24 -16.31
C VAL A 91 -7.31 -3.87 -15.81
N MET A 92 -6.95 -2.59 -15.96
CA MET A 92 -5.76 -1.99 -15.38
C MET A 92 -6.17 -1.03 -14.27
N ASP A 93 -6.07 -1.46 -13.02
CA ASP A 93 -6.32 -0.62 -11.84
C ASP A 93 -5.02 0.03 -11.32
N GLU A 94 -5.12 1.24 -10.77
CA GLU A 94 -3.99 2.08 -10.32
C GLU A 94 -2.86 2.23 -11.36
N ALA A 95 -3.21 2.52 -12.62
CA ALA A 95 -2.26 2.53 -13.74
C ALA A 95 -1.08 3.50 -13.56
N ASP A 96 -1.28 4.65 -12.92
CA ASP A 96 -0.19 5.55 -12.53
C ASP A 96 0.83 4.88 -11.61
N ARG A 97 0.37 4.06 -10.66
CA ARG A 97 1.24 3.39 -9.69
C ARG A 97 1.93 2.17 -10.27
N LEU A 98 1.28 1.43 -11.16
CA LEU A 98 1.93 0.35 -11.89
C LEU A 98 3.17 0.86 -12.65
N LEU A 99 3.08 2.05 -13.25
CA LEU A 99 4.17 2.67 -14.02
C LEU A 99 5.24 3.36 -13.16
N ASP A 100 4.94 3.68 -11.90
CA ASP A 100 5.90 4.17 -10.90
C ASP A 100 6.76 3.03 -10.30
N MET A 101 6.26 1.80 -10.33
CA MET A 101 6.96 0.60 -9.82
C MET A 101 7.79 -0.12 -10.91
N ASP A 102 8.06 0.55 -12.02
CA ASP A 102 8.80 0.05 -13.18
C ASP A 102 8.22 -1.22 -13.86
N PHE A 103 6.94 -1.51 -13.65
CA PHE A 103 6.24 -2.59 -14.38
C PHE A 103 5.96 -2.28 -15.85
N GLY A 104 6.46 -1.15 -16.39
CA GLY A 104 6.18 -0.74 -17.77
C GLY A 104 6.56 -1.81 -18.79
N ALA A 105 7.73 -2.43 -18.65
CA ALA A 105 8.19 -3.50 -19.54
C ALA A 105 7.33 -4.77 -19.45
N ASP A 106 6.90 -5.12 -18.23
CA ASP A 106 6.03 -6.28 -18.00
C ASP A 106 4.63 -6.05 -18.58
N ILE A 107 4.08 -4.83 -18.43
CA ILE A 107 2.81 -4.43 -19.04
C ILE A 107 2.92 -4.49 -20.56
N ASP A 108 4.00 -3.98 -21.15
CA ASP A 108 4.20 -4.04 -22.60
C ASP A 108 4.24 -5.49 -23.12
N GLN A 109 4.85 -6.41 -22.36
CA GLN A 109 4.82 -7.84 -22.71
C GLN A 109 3.41 -8.43 -22.63
N ILE A 110 2.65 -8.09 -21.58
CA ILE A 110 1.26 -8.52 -21.43
C ILE A 110 0.44 -8.01 -22.60
N LEU A 111 0.49 -6.70 -22.90
CA LEU A 111 -0.26 -6.07 -23.98
C LEU A 111 0.02 -6.66 -25.36
N LYS A 112 1.24 -7.18 -25.59
CA LYS A 112 1.61 -7.92 -26.82
C LYS A 112 1.02 -9.33 -26.88
N ALA A 113 0.84 -9.98 -25.73
CA ALA A 113 0.30 -11.33 -25.65
C ALA A 113 -1.23 -11.37 -25.76
N ILE A 114 -1.92 -10.29 -25.41
CA ILE A 114 -3.39 -10.22 -25.45
C ILE A 114 -3.95 -9.77 -26.81
N PRO A 115 -5.12 -10.30 -27.26
CA PRO A 115 -5.76 -9.91 -28.52
C PRO A 115 -6.00 -8.41 -28.66
N LYS A 116 -5.91 -7.88 -29.88
CA LYS A 116 -6.13 -6.45 -30.17
C LYS A 116 -7.59 -6.03 -30.02
N GLU A 117 -8.52 -6.90 -30.43
CA GLU A 117 -9.95 -6.70 -30.22
C GLU A 117 -10.31 -7.15 -28.81
N ARG A 118 -10.48 -6.18 -27.91
CA ARG A 118 -10.83 -6.41 -26.51
C ARG A 118 -11.45 -5.17 -25.89
N THR A 119 -12.31 -5.38 -24.90
CA THR A 119 -12.75 -4.30 -24.01
C THR A 119 -11.68 -4.10 -22.94
N THR A 120 -11.17 -2.87 -22.79
CA THR A 120 -10.16 -2.55 -21.78
C THR A 120 -10.62 -1.42 -20.87
N TYR A 121 -10.50 -1.60 -19.56
CA TYR A 121 -10.76 -0.58 -18.55
C TYR A 121 -9.45 -0.12 -17.94
N LEU A 122 -9.21 1.19 -17.91
CA LEU A 122 -8.02 1.78 -17.31
C LEU A 122 -8.45 2.75 -16.21
N PHE A 123 -8.12 2.41 -14.96
CA PHE A 123 -8.36 3.24 -13.80
C PHE A 123 -7.04 3.84 -13.34
N SER A 124 -7.04 5.15 -13.17
CA SER A 124 -5.86 5.87 -12.67
C SER A 124 -6.31 7.04 -11.82
N ALA A 125 -5.68 7.22 -10.66
CA ALA A 125 -5.90 8.41 -9.86
C ALA A 125 -5.30 9.65 -10.54
N THR A 126 -4.24 9.45 -11.35
CA THR A 126 -3.49 10.56 -11.95
C THR A 126 -3.17 10.35 -13.43
N MET A 127 -3.22 11.43 -14.21
CA MET A 127 -2.81 11.43 -15.61
C MET A 127 -1.37 11.93 -15.76
N THR A 128 -0.39 11.04 -15.54
CA THR A 128 1.02 11.33 -15.85
C THR A 128 1.30 11.13 -17.34
N THR A 129 2.44 11.63 -17.83
CA THR A 129 2.90 11.37 -19.21
C THR A 129 3.08 9.88 -19.47
N LYS A 130 3.52 9.11 -18.47
CA LYS A 130 3.61 7.64 -18.54
C LYS A 130 2.22 7.01 -18.70
N VAL A 131 1.23 7.42 -17.90
CA VAL A 131 -0.16 6.91 -18.02
C VAL A 131 -0.77 7.29 -19.37
N ALA A 132 -0.54 8.50 -19.85
CA ALA A 132 -1.03 8.92 -21.17
C ALA A 132 -0.40 8.11 -22.32
N LYS A 133 0.85 7.67 -22.18
CA LYS A 133 1.49 6.72 -23.12
C LYS A 133 0.83 5.34 -23.03
N LEU A 134 0.65 4.81 -21.83
CA LEU A 134 -0.01 3.52 -21.61
C LEU A 134 -1.44 3.52 -22.16
N GLN A 135 -2.20 4.59 -21.93
CA GLN A 135 -3.55 4.78 -22.47
C GLN A 135 -3.56 4.65 -23.99
N ARG A 136 -2.63 5.32 -24.68
CA ARG A 136 -2.53 5.27 -26.15
C ARG A 136 -2.10 3.89 -26.68
N ALA A 137 -1.29 3.18 -25.92
CA ALA A 137 -0.82 1.85 -26.31
C ALA A 137 -1.85 0.74 -26.04
N SER A 138 -2.71 0.92 -25.04
CA SER A 138 -3.59 -0.14 -24.52
C SER A 138 -5.06 0.01 -24.91
N LEU A 139 -5.53 1.21 -25.27
CA LEU A 139 -6.93 1.52 -25.55
C LEU A 139 -7.16 1.94 -27.01
N SER A 140 -8.30 1.57 -27.58
CA SER A 140 -8.78 2.05 -28.89
C SER A 140 -10.02 2.93 -28.68
N SER A 141 -9.96 4.20 -29.10
CA SER A 141 -11.02 5.21 -28.98
C SER A 141 -11.75 5.20 -27.60
N PRO A 142 -11.03 5.47 -26.49
CA PRO A 142 -11.60 5.35 -25.15
C PRO A 142 -12.55 6.49 -24.81
N VAL A 143 -13.59 6.17 -24.05
CA VAL A 143 -14.44 7.15 -23.36
C VAL A 143 -13.76 7.56 -22.06
N ARG A 144 -13.57 8.87 -21.86
CA ARG A 144 -12.97 9.43 -20.65
C ARG A 144 -14.03 9.91 -19.65
N VAL A 145 -13.98 9.34 -18.46
CA VAL A 145 -14.76 9.75 -17.29
C VAL A 145 -13.79 10.32 -16.25
N GLU A 146 -13.83 11.64 -16.05
CA GLU A 146 -13.03 12.32 -15.05
C GLU A 146 -13.94 12.86 -13.95
N VAL A 147 -13.61 12.53 -12.70
CA VAL A 147 -14.28 13.01 -11.50
C VAL A 147 -13.28 13.89 -10.76
N SER A 148 -13.42 15.22 -10.95
CA SER A 148 -12.56 16.27 -10.40
C SER A 148 -11.07 16.17 -10.77
N SER A 149 -10.55 17.23 -11.40
CA SER A 149 -9.13 17.35 -11.78
C SER A 149 -8.22 17.78 -10.63
N LYS A 150 -8.77 18.12 -9.46
CA LYS A 150 -7.98 18.58 -8.30
C LYS A 150 -7.73 17.43 -7.34
N TYR A 151 -6.47 17.26 -6.98
CA TYR A 151 -6.00 16.42 -5.88
C TYR A 151 -6.58 16.90 -4.55
N GLN A 152 -7.84 16.55 -4.28
CA GLN A 152 -8.53 16.94 -3.07
C GLN A 152 -8.77 15.74 -2.18
N THR A 153 -8.54 15.96 -0.89
CA THR A 153 -9.02 15.08 0.17
C THR A 153 -10.52 15.28 0.36
N VAL A 154 -11.22 14.24 0.82
CA VAL A 154 -12.65 14.34 1.16
C VAL A 154 -12.87 15.39 2.25
N SER A 155 -13.96 16.14 2.18
CA SER A 155 -14.27 17.23 3.13
C SER A 155 -14.45 16.76 4.56
N THR A 156 -14.86 15.51 4.75
CA THR A 156 -15.07 14.87 6.07
C THR A 156 -13.78 14.39 6.74
N LEU A 157 -12.62 14.54 6.08
CA LEU A 157 -11.32 14.14 6.60
C LEU A 157 -10.67 15.29 7.39
N LEU A 158 -10.50 15.06 8.69
CA LEU A 158 -9.72 15.94 9.56
C LEU A 158 -8.23 15.61 9.43
N GLN A 159 -7.41 16.62 9.11
CA GLN A 159 -6.00 16.43 8.78
C GLN A 159 -5.14 17.30 9.70
N TYR A 160 -4.27 16.63 10.45
CA TYR A 160 -3.38 17.25 11.41
C TYR A 160 -1.93 16.93 11.12
N TYR A 161 -1.03 17.81 11.56
CA TYR A 161 0.38 17.51 11.73
C TYR A 161 0.75 17.54 13.22
N LEU A 162 1.77 16.76 13.58
CA LEU A 162 2.33 16.74 14.93
C LEU A 162 3.83 16.97 14.81
N PHE A 163 4.32 18.14 15.24
CA PHE A 163 5.72 18.52 15.11
C PHE A 163 6.53 18.11 16.32
N VAL A 164 7.50 17.22 16.14
CA VAL A 164 8.20 16.54 17.25
C VAL A 164 9.69 16.39 16.97
N PRO A 165 10.55 16.37 18.00
CA PRO A 165 11.94 15.95 17.84
C PRO A 165 12.02 14.50 17.37
N LEU A 166 12.91 14.20 16.40
CA LEU A 166 13.10 12.84 15.89
C LEU A 166 13.32 11.78 17.00
N ILE A 167 14.07 12.13 18.05
CA ILE A 167 14.37 11.22 19.16
C ILE A 167 13.15 10.86 20.02
N GLN A 168 12.06 11.62 19.91
CA GLN A 168 10.82 11.40 20.66
C GLN A 168 9.71 10.84 19.77
N LYS A 169 10.00 10.54 18.51
CA LYS A 169 9.01 10.16 17.50
C LYS A 169 8.22 8.91 17.90
N ASP A 170 8.91 7.89 18.43
CA ASP A 170 8.29 6.67 18.94
C ASP A 170 7.36 6.96 20.13
N ALA A 171 7.79 7.80 21.09
CA ALA A 171 6.99 8.14 22.26
C ALA A 171 5.70 8.86 21.88
N HIS A 172 5.75 9.76 20.89
CA HIS A 172 4.56 10.42 20.36
C HIS A 172 3.62 9.44 19.64
N LEU A 173 4.15 8.46 18.88
CA LEU A 173 3.31 7.41 18.29
C LEU A 173 2.54 6.63 19.36
N ILE A 174 3.19 6.30 20.48
CA ILE A 174 2.56 5.58 21.58
C ILE A 174 1.55 6.44 22.33
N CYS A 175 1.83 7.73 22.53
CA CYS A 175 0.86 8.68 23.07
C CYS A 175 -0.39 8.75 22.19
N LEU A 176 -0.24 8.89 20.87
CA LEU A 176 -1.35 8.85 19.92
C LEU A 176 -2.12 7.52 19.95
N ALA A 177 -1.40 6.38 20.06
CA ALA A 177 -2.02 5.08 20.14
C ALA A 177 -2.85 4.89 21.43
N ASN A 178 -2.42 5.50 22.56
CA ASN A 178 -3.19 5.55 23.80
C ASN A 178 -4.45 6.40 23.64
N GLU A 179 -4.30 7.64 23.15
CA GLU A 179 -5.43 8.58 22.98
C GLU A 179 -6.49 8.02 22.02
N LEU A 180 -6.06 7.26 21.00
CA LEU A 180 -6.90 6.71 19.94
C LEU A 180 -7.11 5.19 20.06
N ALA A 181 -6.97 4.61 21.27
CA ALA A 181 -7.01 3.16 21.49
C ALA A 181 -8.36 2.49 21.13
N SER A 182 -9.43 3.28 21.03
CA SER A 182 -10.76 2.82 20.60
C SER A 182 -10.88 2.70 19.07
N ASN A 183 -10.00 3.35 18.32
CA ASN A 183 -10.05 3.44 16.87
C ASN A 183 -9.28 2.30 16.18
N SER A 184 -9.70 2.01 14.94
CA SER A 184 -8.85 1.27 14.00
C SER A 184 -7.79 2.21 13.40
N ILE A 185 -6.52 1.85 13.53
CA ILE A 185 -5.39 2.71 13.16
C ILE A 185 -4.54 2.02 12.09
N ILE A 186 -4.23 2.74 11.01
CA ILE A 186 -3.12 2.36 10.12
C ILE A 186 -1.95 3.32 10.32
N VAL A 187 -0.76 2.77 10.54
CA VAL A 187 0.48 3.53 10.70
C VAL A 187 1.35 3.30 9.47
N PHE A 188 1.64 4.35 8.71
CA PHE A 188 2.50 4.26 7.53
C PHE A 188 3.96 4.58 7.87
N THR A 189 4.85 3.66 7.52
CA THR A 189 6.31 3.81 7.63
C THR A 189 6.97 3.76 6.25
N ARG A 190 8.17 4.33 6.16
CA ARG A 190 8.96 4.32 4.93
C ARG A 190 9.62 2.96 4.70
N THR A 191 10.19 2.37 5.76
CA THR A 191 10.99 1.14 5.65
C THR A 191 10.27 -0.08 6.22
N VAL A 192 10.65 -1.25 5.71
CA VAL A 192 10.20 -2.56 6.23
C VAL A 192 10.69 -2.77 7.65
N HIS A 193 11.93 -2.38 7.94
CA HIS A 193 12.52 -2.46 9.26
C HIS A 193 11.69 -1.69 10.29
N ASP A 194 11.29 -0.46 9.97
CA ASP A 194 10.46 0.35 10.89
C ASP A 194 9.08 -0.26 11.06
N ALA A 195 8.48 -0.80 9.99
CA ALA A 195 7.19 -1.48 10.10
C ALA A 195 7.24 -2.66 11.08
N GLN A 196 8.32 -3.45 11.04
CA GLN A 196 8.54 -4.57 11.95
C GLN A 196 8.85 -4.09 13.37
N ARG A 197 9.83 -3.19 13.52
CA ARG A 197 10.27 -2.64 14.82
C ARG A 197 9.11 -1.99 15.57
N LEU A 198 8.38 -1.07 14.92
CA LEU A 198 7.25 -0.39 15.56
C LEU A 198 6.12 -1.36 15.92
N SER A 199 5.89 -2.39 15.10
CA SER A 199 4.90 -3.42 15.45
C SER A 199 5.29 -4.21 16.70
N ILE A 200 6.59 -4.45 16.93
CA ILE A 200 7.07 -5.09 18.16
C ILE A 200 6.89 -4.13 19.34
N ILE A 201 7.37 -2.88 19.24
CA ILE A 201 7.24 -1.85 20.29
C ILE A 201 5.77 -1.70 20.72
N LEU A 202 4.86 -1.55 19.76
CA LEU A 202 3.42 -1.44 20.03
C LEU A 202 2.91 -2.67 20.80
N ARG A 203 3.28 -3.89 20.40
CA ARG A 203 2.86 -5.11 21.12
C ARG A 203 3.44 -5.22 22.51
N THR A 204 4.72 -4.89 22.68
CA THR A 204 5.41 -4.88 23.99
C THR A 204 4.73 -3.93 24.96
N LEU A 205 4.20 -2.82 24.46
CA LEU A 205 3.47 -1.81 25.24
C LEU A 205 1.96 -2.07 25.33
N GLY A 206 1.48 -3.24 24.89
CA GLY A 206 0.09 -3.66 25.06
C GLY A 206 -0.86 -3.31 23.92
N PHE A 207 -0.37 -2.72 22.82
CA PHE A 207 -1.18 -2.41 21.65
C PHE A 207 -1.19 -3.59 20.66
N PRO A 208 -2.36 -4.17 20.33
CA PRO A 208 -2.46 -5.25 19.37
C PRO A 208 -2.11 -4.78 17.94
N ALA A 209 -0.83 -4.83 17.59
CA ALA A 209 -0.30 -4.38 16.29
C ALA A 209 0.11 -5.54 15.38
N VAL A 210 -0.02 -5.35 14.06
CA VAL A 210 0.45 -6.30 13.05
C VAL A 210 1.18 -5.58 11.91
N PRO A 211 2.36 -6.07 11.48
CA PRO A 211 3.09 -5.49 10.35
C PRO A 211 2.50 -5.96 9.02
N LEU A 212 2.54 -5.07 8.01
CA LEU A 212 2.21 -5.35 6.61
C LEU A 212 3.26 -4.72 5.70
N HIS A 213 4.20 -5.52 5.21
CA HIS A 213 5.32 -5.05 4.39
C HIS A 213 5.61 -5.99 3.21
N GLY A 214 6.40 -5.53 2.24
CA GLY A 214 6.63 -6.24 0.97
C GLY A 214 7.42 -7.56 1.08
N GLN A 215 8.15 -7.76 2.18
CA GLN A 215 8.87 -9.02 2.45
C GLN A 215 7.96 -10.16 2.97
N LEU A 216 6.68 -9.89 3.28
CA LEU A 216 5.72 -10.93 3.65
C LEU A 216 5.24 -11.69 2.41
N SER A 217 5.06 -13.01 2.54
CA SER A 217 4.39 -13.80 1.52
C SER A 217 2.93 -13.33 1.35
N GLN A 218 2.32 -13.62 0.20
CA GLN A 218 0.92 -13.24 -0.03
C GLN A 218 -0.03 -13.85 1.01
N SER A 219 0.21 -15.10 1.45
CA SER A 219 -0.58 -15.74 2.52
C SER A 219 -0.40 -15.03 3.86
N GLN A 220 0.81 -14.60 4.19
CA GLN A 220 1.09 -13.82 5.40
C GLN A 220 0.43 -12.44 5.35
N ARG A 221 0.46 -11.76 4.20
CA ARG A 221 -0.22 -10.47 3.98
C ARG A 221 -1.73 -10.59 4.21
N LEU A 222 -2.36 -11.62 3.63
CA LEU A 222 -3.78 -11.90 3.83
C LEU A 222 -4.10 -12.27 5.29
N GLY A 223 -3.24 -13.06 5.94
CA GLY A 223 -3.39 -13.40 7.36
C GLY A 223 -3.29 -12.18 8.28
N ALA A 224 -2.34 -11.28 8.03
CA ALA A 224 -2.21 -10.01 8.75
C ALA A 224 -3.46 -9.13 8.57
N LEU A 225 -3.94 -9.02 7.32
CA LEU A 225 -5.12 -8.26 6.99
C LEU A 225 -6.39 -8.84 7.63
N ASN A 226 -6.52 -10.17 7.67
CA ASN A 226 -7.65 -10.84 8.34
C ASN A 226 -7.64 -10.58 9.84
N LYS A 227 -6.49 -10.65 10.50
CA LYS A 227 -6.35 -10.32 11.93
C LYS A 227 -6.76 -8.88 12.24
N PHE A 228 -6.51 -7.95 11.31
CA PHE A 228 -6.95 -6.57 11.41
C PHE A 228 -8.46 -6.43 11.15
N LYS A 229 -8.96 -7.05 10.07
CA LYS A 229 -10.38 -7.04 9.67
C LYS A 229 -11.31 -7.58 10.75
N THR A 230 -10.92 -8.63 11.47
CA THR A 230 -11.73 -9.24 12.54
C THR A 230 -11.68 -8.45 13.85
N GLY A 231 -10.91 -7.36 13.93
CA GLY A 231 -10.73 -6.58 15.16
C GLY A 231 -9.75 -7.20 16.17
N GLY A 232 -9.17 -8.38 15.86
CA GLY A 232 -8.15 -9.01 16.72
C GLY A 232 -6.85 -8.21 16.81
N ARG A 233 -6.63 -7.28 15.86
CA ARG A 233 -5.57 -6.28 15.88
C ARG A 233 -6.16 -4.91 15.55
N LYS A 234 -5.92 -3.92 16.39
CA LYS A 234 -6.41 -2.54 16.20
C LYS A 234 -5.44 -1.64 15.44
N VAL A 235 -4.17 -2.03 15.38
CA VAL A 235 -3.12 -1.25 14.72
C VAL A 235 -2.48 -2.06 13.59
N LEU A 236 -2.51 -1.51 12.38
CA LEU A 236 -1.83 -2.05 11.21
C LEU A 236 -0.64 -1.16 10.88
N VAL A 237 0.60 -1.67 10.98
CA VAL A 237 1.80 -0.91 10.61
C VAL A 237 2.24 -1.33 9.23
N ALA A 238 2.22 -0.42 8.26
CA ALA A 238 2.37 -0.75 6.85
C ALA A 238 3.37 0.13 6.11
N THR A 239 4.04 -0.45 5.11
CA THR A 239 4.73 0.32 4.07
C THR A 239 3.81 0.60 2.88
N ASP A 240 4.08 1.67 2.13
CA ASP A 240 3.26 2.02 0.95
C ASP A 240 3.13 0.86 -0.03
N ILE A 241 4.24 0.18 -0.34
CA ILE A 241 4.29 -0.95 -1.28
C ILE A 241 3.35 -2.07 -0.83
N ALA A 242 3.34 -2.38 0.46
CA ALA A 242 2.58 -3.50 0.98
C ALA A 242 1.09 -3.22 1.13
N SER A 243 0.69 -1.95 1.15
CA SER A 243 -0.71 -1.53 1.09
C SER A 243 -1.32 -1.58 -0.32
N ARG A 244 -0.49 -1.74 -1.36
CA ARG A 244 -0.91 -1.79 -2.76
C ARG A 244 -1.44 -3.18 -3.14
N GLY A 245 -2.46 -3.20 -3.98
CA GLY A 245 -3.12 -4.43 -4.46
C GLY A 245 -3.86 -5.23 -3.38
N LEU A 246 -4.04 -4.68 -2.18
CA LEU A 246 -4.85 -5.27 -1.12
C LEU A 246 -6.02 -4.35 -0.79
N ASP A 247 -7.22 -4.92 -0.68
CA ASP A 247 -8.39 -4.24 -0.13
C ASP A 247 -8.24 -4.11 1.40
N ILE A 248 -7.53 -3.06 1.81
CA ILE A 248 -7.47 -2.63 3.21
C ILE A 248 -8.81 -1.98 3.57
N PRO A 249 -9.48 -2.43 4.64
CA PRO A 249 -10.70 -1.80 5.15
C PRO A 249 -10.53 -0.30 5.35
N SER A 250 -11.65 0.42 5.29
CA SER A 250 -11.66 1.78 5.81
C SER A 250 -11.29 1.75 7.29
N VAL A 251 -10.33 2.60 7.67
CA VAL A 251 -9.90 2.77 9.05
C VAL A 251 -10.41 4.09 9.61
N ASP A 252 -10.47 4.23 10.92
CA ASP A 252 -10.91 5.47 11.57
C ASP A 252 -9.77 6.51 11.59
N VAL A 253 -8.52 6.04 11.76
CA VAL A 253 -7.35 6.91 11.86
C VAL A 253 -6.20 6.44 10.95
N VAL A 254 -5.62 7.39 10.23
CA VAL A 254 -4.35 7.22 9.50
C VAL A 254 -3.25 8.00 10.21
N ILE A 255 -2.19 7.31 10.63
CA ILE A 255 -0.99 7.95 11.17
C ILE A 255 0.13 7.81 10.14
N ASN A 256 0.61 8.93 9.60
CA ASN A 256 1.87 8.94 8.85
C ASN A 256 3.01 9.06 9.85
N PHE A 257 3.57 7.92 10.26
CA PHE A 257 4.77 7.93 11.09
C PHE A 257 5.91 8.56 10.30
N ASP A 258 6.14 8.10 9.06
CA ASP A 258 7.04 8.79 8.14
C ASP A 258 6.25 9.57 7.11
N ILE A 259 6.60 10.84 6.92
CA ILE A 259 6.00 11.65 5.86
C ILE A 259 6.33 11.04 4.48
N PRO A 260 5.34 10.92 3.58
CA PRO A 260 5.59 10.44 2.23
C PRO A 260 6.49 11.40 1.45
N THR A 261 7.39 10.86 0.63
CA THR A 261 8.31 11.65 -0.19
C THR A 261 7.61 12.36 -1.34
N HIS A 262 6.53 11.77 -1.87
CA HIS A 262 5.72 12.34 -2.93
C HIS A 262 4.35 12.76 -2.39
N SER A 263 3.93 14.00 -2.66
CA SER A 263 2.64 14.53 -2.18
C SER A 263 1.43 13.71 -2.64
N LYS A 264 1.52 13.01 -3.77
CA LYS A 264 0.45 12.11 -4.24
C LYS A 264 0.25 10.90 -3.32
N ASP A 265 1.33 10.39 -2.73
CA ASP A 265 1.27 9.25 -1.81
C ASP A 265 0.53 9.63 -0.53
N TYR A 266 0.67 10.89 -0.08
CA TYR A 266 -0.10 11.41 1.05
C TYR A 266 -1.60 11.21 0.85
N ILE A 267 -2.13 11.63 -0.30
CA ILE A 267 -3.56 11.52 -0.64
C ILE A 267 -4.00 10.04 -0.63
N HIS A 268 -3.16 9.14 -1.12
CA HIS A 268 -3.45 7.71 -1.18
C HIS A 268 -3.47 7.05 0.22
N ARG A 269 -2.60 7.54 1.12
CA ARG A 269 -2.55 7.10 2.53
C ARG A 269 -3.76 7.61 3.30
N VAL A 270 -4.04 8.92 3.26
CA VAL A 270 -5.18 9.48 4.01
C VAL A 270 -6.53 9.08 3.42
N GLY A 271 -6.58 8.74 2.13
CA GLY A 271 -7.75 8.10 1.50
C GLY A 271 -8.05 6.67 1.99
N ARG A 272 -7.32 6.14 2.98
CA ARG A 272 -7.67 4.90 3.70
C ARG A 272 -8.70 5.12 4.81
N THR A 273 -8.92 6.37 5.21
CA THR A 273 -9.99 6.75 6.13
C THR A 273 -11.06 7.58 5.42
N ALA A 274 -12.08 8.05 6.16
CA ALA A 274 -13.15 8.92 5.69
C ALA A 274 -13.86 8.41 4.42
N ARG A 275 -14.05 7.08 4.30
CA ARG A 275 -14.74 6.46 3.17
C ARG A 275 -16.25 6.35 3.42
N ALA A 276 -17.03 6.32 2.34
CA ALA A 276 -18.48 6.09 2.37
C ALA A 276 -19.25 7.07 3.29
N GLY A 277 -18.89 8.36 3.25
CA GLY A 277 -19.58 9.41 4.01
C GLY A 277 -19.19 9.50 5.50
N ARG A 278 -18.36 8.59 6.02
CA ARG A 278 -17.86 8.68 7.39
C ARG A 278 -16.80 9.79 7.52
N ALA A 279 -16.74 10.41 8.69
CA ALA A 279 -15.60 11.22 9.08
C ALA A 279 -14.39 10.32 9.37
N GLY A 280 -13.20 10.89 9.19
CA GLY A 280 -11.93 10.21 9.45
C GLY A 280 -10.88 11.19 9.92
N LYS A 281 -9.84 10.68 10.56
CA LYS A 281 -8.73 11.49 11.07
C LYS A 281 -7.41 11.04 10.43
N SER A 282 -6.58 11.99 10.02
CA SER A 282 -5.18 11.71 9.66
C SER A 282 -4.23 12.58 10.45
N ILE A 283 -3.20 11.98 11.02
CA ILE A 283 -2.16 12.66 11.80
C ILE A 283 -0.82 12.36 11.14
N THR A 284 -0.08 13.40 10.76
CA THR A 284 1.26 13.26 10.18
C THR A 284 2.30 13.69 11.20
N ILE A 285 3.18 12.78 11.60
CA ILE A 285 4.30 13.12 12.48
C ILE A 285 5.39 13.77 11.63
N VAL A 286 5.80 14.98 12.03
CA VAL A 286 6.74 15.82 11.29
C VAL A 286 7.92 16.10 12.20
N THR A 287 9.14 15.79 11.74
CA THR A 287 10.37 16.13 12.46
C THR A 287 11.01 17.39 11.90
N GLN A 288 12.09 17.85 12.52
CA GLN A 288 12.87 19.00 12.04
C GLN A 288 13.38 18.84 10.59
N TYR A 289 13.45 17.60 10.07
CA TYR A 289 13.91 17.30 8.72
C TYR A 289 12.78 17.21 7.68
N ASP A 290 11.51 17.21 8.13
CA ASP A 290 10.35 16.89 7.29
C ASP A 290 9.55 18.15 6.87
N VAL A 291 9.97 19.34 7.32
CA VAL A 291 9.22 20.60 7.13
C VAL A 291 8.97 20.92 5.66
N GLU A 292 9.98 20.75 4.80
CA GLU A 292 9.80 20.96 3.36
C GLU A 292 8.81 19.97 2.73
N LEU A 293 8.83 18.72 3.17
CA LEU A 293 7.92 17.68 2.67
C LEU A 293 6.47 18.00 3.06
N LEU A 294 6.26 18.49 4.30
CA LEU A 294 4.96 18.98 4.75
C LEU A 294 4.48 20.14 3.87
N GLN A 295 5.31 21.14 3.64
CA GLN A 295 4.94 22.30 2.81
C GLN A 295 4.58 21.91 1.38
N ARG A 296 5.29 20.93 0.79
CA ARG A 296 4.96 20.39 -0.53
C ARG A 296 3.63 19.65 -0.55
N ILE A 297 3.26 18.97 0.54
CA ILE A 297 1.96 18.32 0.69
C ILE A 297 0.87 19.38 0.79
N GLU A 298 1.02 20.37 1.68
CA GLU A 298 0.07 21.47 1.88
C GLU A 298 -0.20 22.25 0.59
N LYS A 299 0.85 22.49 -0.20
CA LYS A 299 0.72 23.14 -1.52
C LYS A 299 -0.12 22.32 -2.50
N VAL A 300 0.00 21.00 -2.49
CA VAL A 300 -0.74 20.11 -3.39
C VAL A 300 -2.20 19.96 -2.97
N ILE A 301 -2.46 19.83 -1.66
CA ILE A 301 -3.83 19.73 -1.13
C ILE A 301 -4.54 21.10 -1.07
N GLY A 302 -3.78 22.20 -1.18
CA GLY A 302 -4.32 23.57 -1.14
C GLY A 302 -4.83 24.00 0.23
N LYS A 303 -4.41 23.34 1.32
CA LYS A 303 -4.81 23.60 2.70
C LYS A 303 -3.60 23.44 3.63
N LYS A 304 -3.52 24.30 4.65
CA LYS A 304 -2.58 24.15 5.78
C LYS A 304 -3.10 23.12 6.77
N LEU A 305 -2.24 22.21 7.21
CA LEU A 305 -2.60 21.22 8.22
C LEU A 305 -2.68 21.90 9.59
N GLU A 306 -3.65 21.49 10.40
CA GLU A 306 -3.79 21.99 11.76
C GLU A 306 -2.83 21.25 12.71
N LEU A 307 -2.31 21.95 13.72
CA LEU A 307 -1.46 21.30 14.73
C LEU A 307 -2.32 20.37 15.58
N PHE A 308 -1.90 19.12 15.73
CA PHE A 308 -2.53 18.19 16.65
C PHE A 308 -2.18 18.57 18.10
N PRO A 309 -3.17 18.71 19.01
CA PRO A 309 -2.89 19.01 20.41
C PRO A 309 -2.22 17.79 21.06
N THR A 310 -1.10 17.98 21.76
CA THR A 310 -0.43 16.90 22.49
C THR A 310 0.21 17.43 23.75
N SER A 311 0.06 16.70 24.86
CA SER A 311 0.69 17.01 26.13
C SER A 311 2.15 16.55 26.15
N LYS A 312 3.09 17.49 26.31
CA LYS A 312 4.51 17.16 26.45
C LYS A 312 4.79 16.30 27.69
N GLU A 313 4.03 16.52 28.76
CA GLU A 313 4.18 15.81 30.03
C GLU A 313 3.85 14.32 29.86
N GLU A 314 2.74 14.01 29.20
CA GLU A 314 2.33 12.62 28.90
C GLU A 314 3.38 11.88 28.05
N VAL A 315 3.93 12.56 27.04
CA VAL A 315 4.99 11.98 26.20
C VAL A 315 6.24 11.67 27.02
N MET A 316 6.63 12.56 27.93
CA MET A 316 7.82 12.36 28.78
C MET A 316 7.63 11.20 29.77
N LEU A 317 6.43 11.03 30.33
CA LEU A 317 6.10 9.90 31.20
C LEU A 317 6.21 8.54 30.48
N LEU A 318 5.90 8.51 29.19
CA LEU A 318 6.00 7.29 28.39
C LEU A 318 7.41 7.03 27.87
N LYS A 319 8.28 8.05 27.83
CA LYS A 319 9.55 8.00 27.09
C LYS A 319 10.45 6.86 27.51
N GLU A 320 10.67 6.65 28.81
CA GLU A 320 11.56 5.61 29.31
C GLU A 320 11.07 4.21 28.92
N ARG A 321 9.78 3.93 29.14
CA ARG A 321 9.15 2.65 28.76
C ARG A 321 9.21 2.40 27.26
N VAL A 322 9.04 3.45 26.45
CA VAL A 322 9.12 3.36 24.99
C VAL A 322 10.55 3.09 24.53
N ASP A 323 11.54 3.75 25.13
CA ASP A 323 12.95 3.54 24.83
C ASP A 323 13.38 2.10 25.19
N GLU A 324 12.91 1.57 26.32
CA GLU A 324 13.12 0.17 26.71
C GLU A 324 12.49 -0.82 25.72
N ALA A 325 11.21 -0.63 25.39
CA ALA A 325 10.53 -1.44 24.37
C ALA A 325 11.24 -1.35 23.01
N GLY A 326 11.80 -0.19 22.66
CA GLY A 326 12.62 0.02 21.48
C GLY A 326 13.90 -0.82 21.47
N ARG A 327 14.58 -0.97 22.61
CA ARG A 327 15.77 -1.82 22.75
C ARG A 327 15.39 -3.30 22.61
N LEU A 328 14.30 -3.73 23.24
CA LEU A 328 13.78 -5.09 23.12
C LEU A 328 13.44 -5.43 21.67
N ALA A 329 12.76 -4.53 20.96
CA ALA A 329 12.42 -4.72 19.56
C ALA A 329 13.66 -4.89 18.66
N VAL A 330 14.72 -4.11 18.90
CA VAL A 330 15.98 -4.24 18.15
C VAL A 330 16.66 -5.59 18.42
N ASN A 331 16.61 -6.08 19.66
CA ASN A 331 17.19 -7.37 20.01
C ASN A 331 16.41 -8.53 19.38
N GLU A 332 15.07 -8.50 19.45
CA GLU A 332 14.19 -9.50 18.83
C GLU A 332 14.45 -9.59 17.31
N LEU A 333 14.51 -8.45 16.61
CA LEU A 333 14.80 -8.42 15.17
C LEU A 333 16.21 -8.99 14.84
N LYS A 334 17.20 -8.74 15.69
CA LYS A 334 18.55 -9.30 15.52
C LYS A 334 18.55 -10.82 15.70
N GLU A 335 17.80 -11.35 16.65
CA GLU A 335 17.67 -12.79 16.88
C GLU A 335 16.94 -13.47 15.73
N GLU A 336 15.83 -12.90 15.25
CA GLU A 336 15.09 -13.38 14.08
C GLU A 336 15.99 -13.42 12.83
N ALA A 337 16.80 -12.38 12.62
CA ALA A 337 17.75 -12.31 11.52
C ALA A 337 18.81 -13.42 11.60
N LYS A 338 19.36 -13.68 12.79
CA LYS A 338 20.33 -14.77 13.02
C LYS A 338 19.72 -16.15 12.79
N ALA A 339 18.51 -16.39 13.29
CA ALA A 339 17.80 -17.66 13.12
C ALA A 339 17.50 -17.96 11.63
N ASN A 340 17.11 -16.93 10.86
CA ASN A 340 16.88 -17.07 9.42
C ASN A 340 18.20 -17.21 8.61
N GLY A 341 19.29 -16.57 9.05
CA GLY A 341 20.62 -16.74 8.47
C GLY A 341 21.20 -18.14 8.67
N GLY A 342 20.97 -18.77 9.83
CA GLY A 342 21.38 -20.15 10.13
C GLY A 342 20.69 -21.20 9.25
N LYS A 343 19.40 -20.99 8.92
CA LYS A 343 18.65 -21.86 8.01
C LYS A 343 19.17 -21.84 6.56
N LYS A 344 19.75 -20.72 6.09
CA LYS A 344 20.36 -20.66 4.76
C LYS A 344 21.69 -21.43 4.67
N ARG A 345 22.51 -21.42 5.74
CA ARG A 345 23.78 -22.17 5.79
C ARG A 345 23.56 -23.69 5.84
N LYS A 346 22.54 -24.16 6.55
CA LYS A 346 22.24 -25.60 6.64
C LYS A 346 21.69 -26.22 5.34
N ARG A 347 21.25 -25.40 4.38
CA ARG A 347 20.69 -25.86 3.10
C ARG A 347 21.74 -26.01 1.97
N TYR A 348 22.97 -25.53 2.19
CA TYR A 348 24.09 -25.61 1.24
C TYR A 348 25.31 -26.39 1.78
N GLY A 349 25.24 -26.94 3.00
CA GLY A 349 26.35 -27.65 3.64
C GLY A 349 26.03 -29.11 3.93
N GLY A 350 25.50 -29.82 2.94
CA GLY A 350 25.10 -31.22 3.04
C GLY A 350 25.80 -32.09 2.02
N GLU A 351 27.14 -32.10 2.02
CA GLU A 351 27.97 -33.18 1.45
C GLU A 351 29.42 -32.98 1.87
N ALA A 352 29.83 -33.67 2.93
CA ALA A 352 31.17 -34.21 3.21
C ALA A 352 31.17 -34.66 4.68
N ARG A 353 30.88 -35.95 4.87
CA ARG A 353 31.13 -36.68 6.12
C ARG A 353 32.62 -37.05 6.19
N ASP A 354 33.06 -37.18 7.44
CA ASP A 354 34.13 -38.05 7.92
C ASP A 354 35.54 -37.85 7.35
N ASP A 355 36.46 -37.35 8.19
CA ASP A 355 37.33 -38.32 8.85
C ASP A 355 37.80 -37.81 10.22
N LYS A 356 37.70 -38.71 11.20
CA LYS A 356 38.48 -38.64 12.43
C LYS A 356 39.90 -39.06 12.04
N ASP A 357 40.92 -38.38 12.55
CA ASP A 357 41.81 -39.04 13.49
C ASP A 357 42.78 -38.08 14.16
N ARG A 358 43.15 -38.53 15.34
CA ARG A 358 43.87 -37.91 16.42
C ARG A 358 45.34 -38.37 16.35
N ASP A 359 46.17 -37.59 17.02
CA ASP A 359 47.45 -37.95 17.64
C ASP A 359 48.73 -37.86 16.80
N ASP A 360 49.63 -37.02 17.34
CA ASP A 360 51.08 -37.17 17.54
C ASP A 360 51.94 -37.76 16.42
N ASP A 361 52.90 -36.96 15.91
CA ASP A 361 54.31 -37.24 16.21
C ASP A 361 55.29 -36.12 15.81
N VAL A 362 56.24 -35.97 16.71
CA VAL A 362 57.42 -35.10 16.81
C VAL A 362 58.41 -35.35 15.65
N VAL A 363 59.05 -34.31 15.09
CA VAL A 363 60.51 -34.02 15.14
C VAL A 363 61.00 -33.10 14.01
N GLU A 364 61.84 -32.19 14.45
CA GLU A 364 62.68 -31.23 13.74
C GLU A 364 63.90 -31.91 13.05
N ALA A 365 64.48 -31.20 12.07
CA ALA A 365 65.88 -31.23 11.60
C ALA A 365 66.18 -31.74 10.17
N GLY A 366 66.85 -30.88 9.38
CA GLY A 366 67.73 -31.31 8.27
C GLY A 366 67.80 -30.35 7.06
N MET A 367 68.65 -29.33 7.12
CA MET A 367 69.00 -28.39 6.02
C MET A 367 69.74 -29.08 4.81
N PRO A 368 70.38 -28.33 3.87
CA PRO A 368 69.85 -27.72 2.64
C PRO A 368 70.51 -28.29 1.36
N ARG A 369 70.00 -27.98 0.16
CA ARG A 369 70.76 -28.17 -1.10
C ARG A 369 70.68 -26.96 -2.02
N THR A 370 71.81 -26.27 -2.14
CA THR A 370 72.07 -25.21 -3.13
C THR A 370 72.93 -25.71 -4.30
N LYS A 371 72.75 -25.04 -5.45
CA LYS A 371 73.54 -24.99 -6.71
C LYS A 371 73.21 -26.11 -7.71
N ARG A 372 72.99 -25.82 -9.01
CA ARG A 372 73.78 -24.92 -9.87
C ARG A 372 73.04 -24.62 -11.19
N SER A 373 73.11 -23.37 -11.63
CA SER A 373 72.83 -22.94 -13.00
C SER A 373 73.88 -23.49 -13.98
N LYS A 374 73.45 -23.95 -15.16
CA LYS A 374 74.27 -24.01 -16.37
C LYS A 374 73.80 -22.90 -17.31
N GLY A 375 74.70 -21.95 -17.59
CA GLY A 375 74.54 -21.02 -18.70
C GLY A 375 75.34 -21.49 -19.92
N HIS A 376 74.97 -20.94 -21.08
CA HIS A 376 75.74 -20.62 -22.30
C HIS A 376 74.71 -20.66 -23.45
N ARG A 377 74.67 -19.74 -24.41
CA ARG A 377 75.50 -18.59 -24.75
C ARG A 377 74.65 -17.70 -25.66
#